data_AF-R5VLW5-F1
#
_entry.id   AF-R5VLW5-F1
#
_cell.length_a   1.000
_cell.length_b   1.000
_cell.length_c   1.000
_cell.angle_alpha   90.00
_cell.angle_beta   90.00
_cell.angle_gamma   90.00
#
_symmetry.space_group_name_H-M   'P 1'
#
loop_
_entity.id
_entity.type
_entity.pdbx_description
1 polymer ?
#
loop_
_entity_poly.entity_id
_entity_poly.type
_entity_poly.pdbx_seq_one_letter_code
_entity_poly.pdbx_strand_id
1 'polypeptide(L)'
;MKRFILPLLWGILSGLLFMGSTGFAKEKPSLSASRMTLKAGDSAFIVLQENPNNLVSWSVTSGKKCISLDSPVNYGEQIITAKKPGTAKLVARVGSSRYRCTIRIKKAKGAKNIVLTASQIKKAGIRTSGTVKIPGSFRYKKKTYKITAIAPDCLGKKTKMRKLVISKNIRLIGSGAFNNCTGLRQVTLPGRLRYLGTAVFYKCSSLTTVKLPASMRSIGLNLFDSCKSLTQVSFADGIRSLPTSTFNHCQGLRTVKLSSTLTYIGKKAFYECVSLTQITIPDSVTSIHPQFFSGSDTNFTDGKTTFLWRGQTYTSCAALLQAMPK
;
A
#
# COMPACT_ATOMS: atom_id res chain seq x y z
N MET A 1 11.53 -42.60 25.66
CA MET A 1 10.32 -41.98 26.26
C MET A 1 10.40 -40.46 26.08
N LYS A 2 9.25 -39.85 25.77
CA LYS A 2 9.01 -38.52 25.20
C LYS A 2 9.60 -37.35 26.01
N ARG A 3 10.20 -36.36 25.32
CA ARG A 3 10.17 -34.94 25.72
C ARG A 3 9.54 -34.15 24.58
N PHE A 4 8.33 -33.67 24.83
CA PHE A 4 7.53 -32.82 23.94
C PHE A 4 8.11 -31.40 23.94
N ILE A 5 8.49 -30.91 22.76
CA ILE A 5 8.65 -29.50 22.46
C ILE A 5 7.35 -29.11 21.73
N LEU A 6 6.55 -28.23 22.32
CA LEU A 6 5.40 -27.59 21.66
C LEU A 6 5.87 -26.31 20.96
N PRO A 7 5.76 -26.20 19.62
CA PRO A 7 5.60 -24.92 18.97
C PRO A 7 4.10 -24.60 18.84
N LEU A 8 3.71 -23.44 19.36
CA LEU A 8 2.36 -22.86 19.28
C LEU A 8 1.87 -22.82 17.81
N LEU A 9 0.76 -23.53 17.58
CA LEU A 9 0.00 -23.57 16.34
C LEU A 9 -0.98 -22.39 16.25
N TRP A 10 -0.92 -21.72 15.10
CA TRP A 10 -2.04 -21.29 14.23
C TRP A 10 -3.13 -20.34 14.76
N GLY A 11 -3.24 -19.21 14.05
CA GLY A 11 -4.40 -18.31 14.08
C GLY A 11 -4.58 -17.53 12.76
N ILE A 12 -5.19 -18.18 11.76
CA ILE A 12 -6.13 -17.62 10.75
C ILE A 12 -5.54 -16.66 9.66
N LEU A 13 -5.16 -17.12 8.45
CA LEU A 13 -5.98 -17.34 7.22
C LEU A 13 -6.85 -16.15 6.74
N SER A 14 -6.37 -15.35 5.76
CA SER A 14 -7.13 -14.98 4.53
C SER A 14 -6.39 -13.96 3.62
N GLY A 15 -5.50 -14.43 2.74
CA GLY A 15 -4.83 -13.59 1.75
C GLY A 15 -5.71 -13.24 0.53
N LEU A 16 -6.12 -11.97 0.38
CA LEU A 16 -6.82 -11.47 -0.81
C LEU A 16 -5.85 -10.94 -1.88
N LEU A 17 -6.06 -11.37 -3.12
CA LEU A 17 -5.40 -10.83 -4.31
C LEU A 17 -6.32 -9.82 -5.00
N PHE A 18 -5.93 -8.54 -5.09
CA PHE A 18 -6.70 -7.55 -5.85
C PHE A 18 -6.15 -7.33 -7.25
N MET A 19 -6.68 -8.09 -8.22
CA MET A 19 -6.31 -7.95 -9.63
C MET A 19 -7.03 -6.78 -10.32
N GLY A 20 -6.24 -5.91 -10.94
CA GLY A 20 -6.65 -4.79 -11.78
C GLY A 20 -6.77 -5.17 -13.26
N SER A 21 -7.75 -5.99 -13.62
CA SER A 21 -8.36 -6.00 -14.95
C SER A 21 -9.82 -6.44 -14.81
N THR A 22 -10.69 -5.94 -15.66
CA THR A 22 -12.15 -6.15 -15.59
C THR A 22 -12.51 -7.63 -15.53
N GLY A 23 -12.93 -8.11 -14.36
CA GLY A 23 -13.33 -9.49 -14.12
C GLY A 23 -13.46 -9.73 -12.62
N PHE A 24 -14.70 -9.66 -12.11
CA PHE A 24 -15.02 -10.04 -10.74
C PHE A 24 -14.77 -11.54 -10.55
N ALA A 25 -14.13 -11.92 -9.44
CA ALA A 25 -14.19 -13.25 -8.88
C ALA A 25 -14.49 -13.09 -7.38
N LYS A 26 -15.53 -13.79 -6.93
CA LYS A 26 -15.94 -13.91 -5.53
C LYS A 26 -14.75 -14.27 -4.63
N GLU A 27 -14.80 -13.75 -3.42
CA GLU A 27 -13.90 -13.98 -2.30
C GLU A 27 -13.46 -15.46 -2.21
N LYS A 28 -12.19 -15.73 -2.56
CA LYS A 28 -11.45 -16.92 -2.12
C LYS A 28 -9.99 -16.53 -1.86
N PRO A 29 -9.50 -16.69 -0.62
CA PRO A 29 -8.18 -16.25 -0.23
C PRO A 29 -7.15 -17.37 -0.40
N SER A 30 -6.43 -17.37 -1.50
CA SER A 30 -5.11 -17.99 -1.66
C SER A 30 -4.63 -17.78 -3.10
N LEU A 31 -3.34 -17.57 -3.28
CA LEU A 31 -2.67 -17.81 -4.57
C LEU A 31 -2.52 -19.32 -4.83
N SER A 32 -3.40 -20.18 -4.30
CA SER A 32 -3.62 -21.52 -4.83
C SER A 32 -4.88 -21.47 -5.71
N ALA A 33 -4.65 -21.20 -7.00
CA ALA A 33 -5.63 -21.12 -8.11
C ALA A 33 -6.20 -19.74 -8.49
N SER A 34 -5.43 -18.66 -8.35
CA SER A 34 -5.78 -17.37 -8.98
C SER A 34 -5.53 -17.41 -10.50
N ARG A 35 -6.52 -16.96 -11.29
CA ARG A 35 -6.40 -16.78 -12.75
C ARG A 35 -6.48 -15.30 -13.11
N MET A 36 -5.52 -14.81 -13.88
CA MET A 36 -5.51 -13.47 -14.47
C MET A 36 -5.75 -13.56 -15.97
N THR A 37 -6.47 -12.61 -16.54
CA THR A 37 -6.52 -12.42 -17.99
C THR A 37 -5.94 -11.07 -18.38
N LEU A 38 -4.99 -11.09 -19.31
CA LEU A 38 -4.38 -9.91 -19.93
C LEU A 38 -4.52 -9.99 -21.46
N LYS A 39 -4.27 -8.88 -22.16
CA LYS A 39 -4.08 -8.87 -23.61
C LYS A 39 -2.61 -8.65 -23.92
N ALA A 40 -2.14 -9.16 -25.06
CA ALA A 40 -0.79 -8.89 -25.51
C ALA A 40 -0.55 -7.37 -25.60
N GLY A 41 0.52 -6.91 -24.96
CA GLY A 41 0.89 -5.50 -24.81
C GLY A 41 0.34 -4.81 -23.55
N ASP A 42 -0.49 -5.46 -22.75
CA ASP A 42 -0.89 -4.94 -21.44
C ASP A 42 0.27 -5.07 -20.43
N SER A 43 0.35 -4.15 -19.47
CA SER A 43 1.12 -4.36 -18.25
C SER A 43 0.21 -4.36 -17.01
N ALA A 44 0.59 -5.17 -16.03
CA ALA A 44 -0.15 -5.33 -14.78
C ALA A 44 0.79 -5.18 -13.58
N PHE A 45 0.27 -4.55 -12.54
CA PHE A 45 0.95 -4.41 -11.26
C PHE A 45 0.43 -5.48 -10.30
N ILE A 46 1.35 -6.27 -9.78
CA ILE A 46 1.07 -7.41 -8.91
C ILE A 46 1.73 -7.12 -7.57
N VAL A 47 0.98 -7.37 -6.51
CA VAL A 47 1.42 -7.16 -5.13
C VAL A 47 1.03 -8.39 -4.35
N LEU A 48 1.96 -8.89 -3.54
CA LEU A 48 1.65 -9.85 -2.49
C LEU A 48 1.41 -9.07 -1.19
N GLN A 49 0.16 -9.05 -0.71
CA GLN A 49 -0.17 -8.40 0.56
C GLN A 49 0.30 -9.29 1.74
N GLU A 50 0.62 -8.68 2.89
CA GLU A 50 1.10 -9.34 4.12
C GLU A 50 2.49 -10.00 4.04
N ASN A 51 3.48 -9.28 3.53
CA ASN A 51 4.88 -9.65 3.69
C ASN A 51 5.59 -8.69 4.67
N PRO A 52 5.67 -9.01 5.98
CA PRO A 52 6.30 -8.13 6.96
C PRO A 52 7.80 -7.90 6.70
N ASN A 53 8.47 -8.83 6.00
CA ASN A 53 9.91 -8.78 5.74
C ASN A 53 10.26 -8.34 4.31
N ASN A 54 9.28 -8.08 3.45
CA ASN A 54 9.45 -7.59 2.07
C ASN A 54 10.33 -8.44 1.14
N LEU A 55 10.74 -9.64 1.56
CA LEU A 55 11.50 -10.58 0.76
C LEU A 55 10.52 -11.47 -0.02
N VAL A 56 10.16 -11.04 -1.23
CA VAL A 56 9.46 -11.88 -2.21
C VAL A 56 10.38 -12.09 -3.41
N SER A 57 10.57 -13.35 -3.81
CA SER A 57 11.15 -13.62 -5.13
C SER A 57 10.05 -13.97 -6.13
N TRP A 58 10.05 -13.27 -7.26
CA TRP A 58 9.13 -13.51 -8.36
C TRP A 58 9.81 -14.33 -9.46
N SER A 59 9.12 -15.34 -9.98
CA SER A 59 9.64 -16.15 -11.08
C SER A 59 8.54 -16.62 -12.01
N VAL A 60 8.86 -16.77 -13.29
CA VAL A 60 7.97 -17.34 -14.30
C VAL A 60 8.36 -18.80 -14.50
N THR A 61 7.51 -19.72 -14.03
CA THR A 61 7.78 -21.16 -14.07
C THR A 61 7.34 -21.81 -15.38
N SER A 62 6.43 -21.17 -16.13
CA SER A 62 6.02 -21.59 -17.47
C SER A 62 5.57 -20.38 -18.28
N GLY A 63 5.72 -20.42 -19.61
CA GLY A 63 5.30 -19.33 -20.50
C GLY A 63 6.22 -18.10 -20.47
N LYS A 64 7.54 -18.27 -20.29
CA LYS A 64 8.53 -17.16 -20.30
C LYS A 64 8.51 -16.32 -21.59
N LYS A 65 8.09 -16.90 -22.72
CA LYS A 65 7.87 -16.16 -23.98
C LYS A 65 6.61 -15.30 -23.98
N CYS A 66 5.67 -15.58 -23.08
CA CYS A 66 4.36 -14.94 -22.98
C CYS A 66 4.38 -13.68 -22.10
N ILE A 67 5.22 -13.63 -21.06
CA ILE A 67 5.35 -12.47 -20.17
C ILE A 67 6.81 -12.10 -19.89
N SER A 68 7.08 -10.84 -19.56
CA SER A 68 8.29 -10.44 -18.81
C SER A 68 7.94 -9.99 -17.40
N LEU A 69 8.90 -10.19 -16.52
CA LEU A 69 9.00 -9.51 -15.24
C LEU A 69 9.89 -8.29 -15.45
N ASP A 70 9.43 -7.12 -15.03
CA ASP A 70 10.28 -5.93 -15.02
C ASP A 70 11.16 -5.98 -13.75
N SER A 71 12.47 -5.85 -13.93
CA SER A 71 13.50 -6.10 -12.89
C SER A 71 13.48 -5.10 -11.74
N PRO A 72 13.94 -5.57 -10.57
CA PRO A 72 13.07 -5.93 -9.46
C PRO A 72 12.32 -4.72 -8.92
N VAL A 73 11.10 -4.98 -8.49
CA VAL A 73 10.33 -4.00 -7.75
C VAL A 73 10.48 -4.29 -6.26
N ASN A 74 10.89 -3.28 -5.48
CA ASN A 74 11.08 -3.42 -4.04
C ASN A 74 9.77 -3.78 -3.33
N TYR A 75 9.86 -4.32 -2.10
CA TYR A 75 8.72 -4.50 -1.20
C TYR A 75 7.64 -5.50 -1.66
N GLY A 76 8.04 -6.57 -2.35
CA GLY A 76 7.13 -7.63 -2.77
C GLY A 76 6.15 -7.25 -3.88
N GLU A 77 6.37 -6.11 -4.51
CA GLU A 77 5.67 -5.66 -5.70
C GLU A 77 6.29 -6.31 -6.95
N GLN A 78 5.56 -6.33 -8.07
CA GLN A 78 6.08 -6.76 -9.35
C GLN A 78 5.27 -6.14 -10.49
N ILE A 79 5.94 -5.66 -11.53
CA ILE A 79 5.29 -5.33 -12.80
C ILE A 79 5.50 -6.49 -13.77
N ILE A 80 4.43 -6.90 -14.43
CA ILE A 80 4.49 -7.85 -15.53
C ILE A 80 4.04 -7.19 -16.83
N THR A 81 4.68 -7.56 -17.92
CA THR A 81 4.30 -7.13 -19.26
C THR A 81 3.91 -8.35 -20.10
N ALA A 82 2.68 -8.37 -20.62
CA ALA A 82 2.21 -9.41 -21.51
C ALA A 82 2.79 -9.22 -22.91
N LYS A 83 3.59 -10.18 -23.39
CA LYS A 83 4.29 -10.11 -24.67
C LYS A 83 3.50 -10.74 -25.82
N LYS A 84 3.07 -11.99 -25.64
CA LYS A 84 2.45 -12.81 -26.69
C LYS A 84 1.25 -13.57 -26.14
N PRO A 85 0.22 -13.86 -26.96
CA PRO A 85 -0.88 -14.72 -26.56
C PRO A 85 -0.39 -16.09 -26.09
N GLY A 86 -1.07 -16.66 -25.10
CA GLY A 86 -0.68 -17.91 -24.47
C GLY A 86 -0.99 -17.92 -22.98
N THR A 87 -0.35 -18.83 -22.26
CA THR A 87 -0.51 -18.96 -20.80
C THR A 87 0.87 -18.92 -20.14
N ALA A 88 0.97 -18.18 -19.04
CA ALA A 88 2.15 -18.15 -18.19
C ALA A 88 1.80 -18.50 -16.74
N LYS A 89 2.75 -19.10 -16.03
CA LYS A 89 2.65 -19.36 -14.59
C LYS A 89 3.64 -18.46 -13.86
N LEU A 90 3.12 -17.57 -13.01
CA LEU A 90 3.88 -16.69 -12.14
C LEU A 90 3.91 -17.28 -10.73
N VAL A 91 5.06 -17.25 -10.09
CA VAL A 91 5.25 -17.72 -8.71
C VAL A 91 5.92 -16.64 -7.89
N ALA A 92 5.31 -16.27 -6.77
CA ALA A 92 5.94 -15.54 -5.67
C ALA A 92 6.39 -16.54 -4.61
N ARG A 93 7.61 -16.40 -4.10
CA ARG A 93 8.08 -17.15 -2.92
C ARG A 93 8.34 -16.20 -1.75
N VAL A 94 7.88 -16.60 -0.57
CA VAL A 94 8.14 -15.93 0.71
C VAL A 94 8.57 -16.99 1.71
N GLY A 95 9.87 -17.03 2.04
CA GLY A 95 10.44 -18.14 2.78
C GLY A 95 10.15 -19.49 2.10
N SER A 96 9.59 -20.44 2.84
CA SER A 96 9.14 -21.75 2.33
C SER A 96 7.80 -21.70 1.58
N SER A 97 7.04 -20.62 1.71
CA SER A 97 5.71 -20.48 1.11
C SER A 97 5.80 -20.13 -0.38
N ARG A 98 4.96 -20.77 -1.19
CA ARG A 98 4.88 -20.54 -2.65
C ARG A 98 3.46 -20.17 -3.04
N TYR A 99 3.35 -19.07 -3.76
CA TYR A 99 2.10 -18.50 -4.22
C TYR A 99 2.09 -18.49 -5.75
N ARG A 100 1.06 -19.07 -6.39
CA ARG A 100 1.04 -19.30 -7.85
C ARG A 100 -0.14 -18.60 -8.51
N CYS A 101 0.13 -17.90 -9.61
CA CYS A 101 -0.90 -17.31 -10.45
C CYS A 101 -0.78 -17.83 -11.89
N THR A 102 -1.90 -18.24 -12.48
CA THR A 102 -1.97 -18.54 -13.92
C THR A 102 -2.43 -17.31 -14.67
N ILE A 103 -1.66 -16.86 -15.65
CA ILE A 103 -1.93 -15.67 -16.46
C ILE A 103 -2.27 -16.13 -17.88
N ARG A 104 -3.51 -15.92 -18.30
CA ARG A 104 -3.96 -16.13 -19.67
C ARG A 104 -3.84 -14.84 -20.46
N ILE A 105 -3.21 -14.91 -21.62
CA ILE A 105 -2.92 -13.75 -22.47
C ILE A 105 -3.69 -13.94 -23.77
N LYS A 106 -4.64 -13.04 -24.01
CA LYS A 106 -5.45 -12.99 -25.23
C LYS A 106 -4.75 -12.17 -26.31
N LYS A 107 -5.19 -12.34 -27.57
CA LYS A 107 -4.78 -11.49 -28.70
C LYS A 107 -5.03 -10.01 -28.35
N ALA A 108 -4.14 -9.14 -28.82
CA ALA A 108 -4.28 -7.70 -28.61
C ALA A 108 -5.55 -7.18 -29.30
N LYS A 109 -6.44 -6.52 -28.55
CA LYS A 109 -7.62 -5.83 -29.09
C LYS A 109 -7.89 -4.55 -28.29
N GLY A 110 -8.09 -3.45 -29.00
CA GLY A 110 -8.43 -2.14 -28.44
C GLY A 110 -7.31 -1.51 -27.58
N ALA A 111 -7.72 -0.65 -26.65
CA ALA A 111 -6.80 0.07 -25.76
C ALA A 111 -6.01 -0.89 -24.85
N LYS A 112 -4.73 -0.58 -24.64
CA LYS A 112 -3.84 -1.33 -23.76
C LYS A 112 -3.97 -0.85 -22.32
N ASN A 113 -4.11 -1.77 -21.38
CA ASN A 113 -4.01 -1.44 -19.96
C ASN A 113 -2.53 -1.36 -19.58
N ILE A 114 -2.14 -0.33 -18.85
CA ILE A 114 -0.75 -0.16 -18.43
C ILE A 114 -0.61 0.24 -16.97
N VAL A 115 0.53 -0.14 -16.41
CA VAL A 115 1.13 0.51 -15.24
C VAL A 115 1.93 1.72 -15.74
N LEU A 116 1.59 2.91 -15.23
CA LEU A 116 2.28 4.15 -15.58
C LEU A 116 3.68 4.18 -14.95
N THR A 117 4.72 4.25 -15.77
CA THR A 117 6.12 4.35 -15.32
C THR A 117 6.69 5.75 -15.51
N ALA A 118 7.80 6.07 -14.84
CA ALA A 118 8.49 7.35 -15.00
C ALA A 118 8.85 7.66 -16.47
N SER A 119 9.26 6.65 -17.25
CA SER A 119 9.61 6.79 -18.67
C SER A 119 8.41 7.08 -19.59
N GLN A 120 7.19 6.92 -19.08
CA GLN A 120 5.94 7.19 -19.81
C GLN A 120 5.36 8.58 -19.51
N ILE A 121 5.81 9.28 -18.47
CA ILE A 121 5.27 10.59 -18.05
C ILE A 121 5.30 11.62 -19.19
N LYS A 122 6.44 11.78 -19.86
CA LYS A 122 6.58 12.70 -21.01
C LYS A 122 5.68 12.30 -22.17
N LYS A 123 5.58 11.00 -22.48
CA LYS A 123 4.73 10.47 -23.56
C LYS A 123 3.24 10.63 -23.26
N ALA A 124 2.87 10.64 -21.98
CA ALA A 124 1.51 10.85 -21.50
C ALA A 124 1.13 12.34 -21.38
N GLY A 125 2.06 13.27 -21.62
CA GLY A 125 1.82 14.71 -21.48
C GLY A 125 1.56 15.14 -20.02
N ILE A 126 2.00 14.34 -19.04
CA ILE A 126 1.78 14.62 -17.62
C ILE A 126 2.82 15.63 -17.14
N ARG A 127 2.34 16.79 -16.65
CA ARG A 127 3.19 17.80 -16.00
C ARG A 127 3.76 17.26 -14.68
N THR A 128 4.90 17.78 -14.24
CA THR A 128 5.58 17.35 -12.99
C THR A 128 5.74 18.50 -11.98
N SER A 129 5.11 19.64 -12.23
CA SER A 129 5.11 20.83 -11.37
C SER A 129 3.70 21.43 -11.25
N GLY A 130 3.48 22.25 -10.22
CA GLY A 130 2.20 22.88 -9.96
C GLY A 130 1.09 21.85 -9.69
N THR A 131 -0.02 21.96 -10.43
CA THR A 131 -1.10 20.97 -10.37
C THR A 131 -0.83 19.83 -11.36
N VAL A 132 -0.50 18.66 -10.84
CA VAL A 132 -0.27 17.43 -11.59
C VAL A 132 -1.54 16.60 -11.63
N LYS A 133 -2.00 16.28 -12.84
CA LYS A 133 -3.17 15.42 -13.07
C LYS A 133 -2.72 14.14 -13.75
N ILE A 134 -2.99 12.99 -13.12
CA ILE A 134 -2.74 11.67 -13.71
C ILE A 134 -4.04 11.19 -14.35
N PRO A 135 -4.15 11.19 -15.69
CA PRO A 135 -5.38 10.84 -16.39
C PRO A 135 -5.65 9.34 -16.29
N GLY A 136 -6.89 8.93 -16.61
CA GLY A 136 -7.26 7.51 -16.66
C GLY A 136 -6.78 6.83 -17.95
N SER A 137 -6.42 7.63 -18.95
CA SER A 137 -5.86 7.18 -20.20
C SER A 137 -5.17 8.33 -20.94
N PHE A 138 -4.27 8.00 -21.86
CA PHE A 138 -3.71 8.96 -22.80
C PHE A 138 -3.57 8.33 -24.19
N ARG A 139 -3.43 9.17 -25.22
CA ARG A 139 -3.12 8.73 -26.59
C ARG A 139 -1.65 9.01 -26.90
N TYR A 140 -0.97 8.05 -27.52
CA TYR A 140 0.40 8.20 -28.01
C TYR A 140 0.59 7.35 -29.27
N LYS A 141 1.14 7.94 -30.35
CA LYS A 141 1.32 7.29 -31.66
C LYS A 141 0.07 6.55 -32.16
N LYS A 142 -1.07 7.25 -32.23
CA LYS A 142 -2.41 6.74 -32.63
C LYS A 142 -2.98 5.61 -31.75
N LYS A 143 -2.31 5.20 -30.67
CA LYS A 143 -2.77 4.16 -29.73
C LYS A 143 -3.27 4.76 -28.42
N THR A 144 -4.27 4.12 -27.83
CA THR A 144 -4.83 4.51 -26.52
C THR A 144 -4.31 3.60 -25.42
N TYR A 145 -3.82 4.21 -24.35
CA TYR A 145 -3.30 3.54 -23.17
C TYR A 145 -4.18 3.90 -21.96
N LYS A 146 -4.76 2.90 -21.30
CA LYS A 146 -5.55 3.04 -20.07
C LYS A 146 -4.64 2.81 -18.88
N ILE A 147 -4.55 3.79 -17.98
CA ILE A 147 -3.71 3.71 -16.79
C ILE A 147 -4.52 3.00 -15.69
N THR A 148 -4.04 1.84 -15.27
CA THR A 148 -4.70 1.01 -14.23
C THR A 148 -3.95 1.02 -12.91
N ALA A 149 -2.66 1.34 -12.94
CA ALA A 149 -1.79 1.44 -11.76
C ALA A 149 -0.66 2.46 -12.01
N ILE A 150 -0.03 2.92 -10.94
CA ILE A 150 1.16 3.77 -10.96
C ILE A 150 2.34 2.94 -10.47
N ALA A 151 3.42 2.91 -11.24
CA ALA A 151 4.63 2.19 -10.90
C ALA A 151 5.34 2.83 -9.70
N PRO A 152 6.17 2.06 -9.00
CA PRO A 152 7.08 2.60 -8.00
C PRO A 152 7.95 3.73 -8.55
N ASP A 153 8.25 4.68 -7.66
CA ASP A 153 9.08 5.88 -7.89
C ASP A 153 8.66 6.73 -9.11
N CYS A 154 7.46 6.50 -9.67
CA CYS A 154 7.03 7.07 -10.95
C CYS A 154 7.09 8.60 -10.98
N LEU A 155 6.71 9.25 -9.88
CA LEU A 155 6.73 10.70 -9.68
C LEU A 155 7.43 11.05 -8.36
N GLY A 156 8.46 10.27 -7.98
CA GLY A 156 9.32 10.58 -6.83
C GLY A 156 10.14 11.88 -7.04
N LYS A 157 10.47 12.54 -5.94
CA LYS A 157 11.31 13.75 -5.85
C LYS A 157 10.81 14.95 -6.66
N LYS A 158 9.50 15.04 -6.96
CA LYS A 158 8.92 16.18 -7.69
C LYS A 158 8.62 17.34 -6.74
N THR A 159 9.66 18.04 -6.29
CA THR A 159 9.59 19.15 -5.32
C THR A 159 8.76 20.36 -5.79
N LYS A 160 8.59 20.52 -7.11
CA LYS A 160 7.76 21.58 -7.71
C LYS A 160 6.27 21.21 -7.84
N MET A 161 5.87 19.97 -7.56
CA MET A 161 4.46 19.56 -7.52
C MET A 161 3.79 20.16 -6.27
N ARG A 162 2.60 20.74 -6.42
CA ARG A 162 1.82 21.39 -5.35
C ARG A 162 0.51 20.66 -5.07
N LYS A 163 -0.15 20.17 -6.12
CA LYS A 163 -1.41 19.43 -6.05
C LYS A 163 -1.35 18.22 -6.95
N LEU A 164 -1.82 17.08 -6.47
CA LEU A 164 -1.88 15.83 -7.22
C LEU A 164 -3.34 15.36 -7.31
N VAL A 165 -3.82 15.15 -8.54
CA VAL A 165 -5.17 14.60 -8.80
C VAL A 165 -5.03 13.32 -9.59
N ILE A 166 -5.52 12.21 -9.03
CA ILE A 166 -5.41 10.87 -9.61
C ILE A 166 -6.79 10.42 -10.12
N SER A 167 -6.85 10.00 -11.38
CA SER A 167 -8.11 9.58 -12.00
C SER A 167 -8.72 8.29 -11.40
N LYS A 168 -10.04 8.17 -11.50
CA LYS A 168 -10.88 7.13 -10.87
C LYS A 168 -10.55 5.66 -11.21
N ASN A 169 -9.82 5.40 -12.30
CA ASN A 169 -9.55 4.03 -12.77
C ASN A 169 -8.30 3.41 -12.15
N ILE A 170 -7.49 4.22 -11.46
CA ILE A 170 -6.25 3.78 -10.83
C ILE A 170 -6.58 3.05 -9.54
N ARG A 171 -6.10 1.81 -9.43
CA ARG A 171 -6.40 0.93 -8.29
C ARG A 171 -5.20 0.68 -7.39
N LEU A 172 -3.99 0.79 -7.92
CA LEU A 172 -2.76 0.44 -7.23
C LEU A 172 -1.71 1.52 -7.48
N ILE A 173 -1.00 1.91 -6.43
CA ILE A 173 0.12 2.87 -6.50
C ILE A 173 1.31 2.20 -5.82
N GLY A 174 2.38 2.01 -6.59
CA GLY A 174 3.59 1.32 -6.13
C GLY A 174 4.46 2.15 -5.19
N SER A 175 5.44 1.48 -4.61
CA SER A 175 6.30 2.04 -3.58
C SER A 175 7.03 3.31 -4.02
N GLY A 176 7.11 4.30 -3.15
CA GLY A 176 7.83 5.55 -3.43
C GLY A 176 7.24 6.39 -4.56
N ALA A 177 6.08 6.07 -5.12
CA ALA A 177 5.53 6.73 -6.31
C ALA A 177 5.47 8.27 -6.21
N PHE A 178 5.34 8.83 -5.01
CA PHE A 178 5.38 10.27 -4.75
C PHE A 178 6.34 10.63 -3.60
N ASN A 179 7.36 9.80 -3.32
CA ASN A 179 8.31 10.10 -2.24
C ASN A 179 9.04 11.42 -2.47
N ASN A 180 9.47 12.09 -1.40
CA ASN A 180 10.23 13.34 -1.43
C ASN A 180 9.60 14.44 -2.31
N CYS A 181 8.27 14.42 -2.51
CA CYS A 181 7.56 15.51 -3.17
C CYS A 181 7.32 16.63 -2.16
N THR A 182 8.40 17.28 -1.72
CA THR A 182 8.39 18.22 -0.58
C THR A 182 7.46 19.40 -0.76
N GLY A 183 7.12 19.78 -1.99
CA GLY A 183 6.14 20.83 -2.29
C GLY A 183 4.68 20.38 -2.36
N LEU A 184 4.39 19.07 -2.31
CA LEU A 184 3.03 18.54 -2.46
C LEU A 184 2.20 18.91 -1.22
N ARG A 185 1.15 19.71 -1.41
CA ARG A 185 0.26 20.18 -0.35
C ARG A 185 -1.07 19.45 -0.30
N GLN A 186 -1.59 19.05 -1.47
CA GLN A 186 -2.91 18.43 -1.61
C GLN A 186 -2.85 17.21 -2.53
N VAL A 187 -3.46 16.11 -2.09
CA VAL A 187 -3.67 14.91 -2.91
C VAL A 187 -5.14 14.55 -2.98
N THR A 188 -5.62 14.21 -4.18
CA THR A 188 -6.95 13.63 -4.41
C THR A 188 -6.77 12.20 -4.89
N LEU A 189 -6.99 11.25 -3.98
CA LEU A 189 -6.94 9.82 -4.26
C LEU A 189 -8.24 9.34 -4.93
N PRO A 190 -8.17 8.34 -5.83
CA PRO A 190 -9.36 7.86 -6.53
C PRO A 190 -10.19 6.94 -5.62
N GLY A 191 -11.51 7.03 -5.70
CA GLY A 191 -12.43 6.24 -4.85
C GLY A 191 -12.42 4.72 -5.06
N ARG A 192 -11.67 4.20 -6.04
CA ARG A 192 -11.46 2.77 -6.29
C ARG A 192 -10.05 2.28 -5.93
N LEU A 193 -9.23 3.13 -5.32
CA LEU A 193 -7.88 2.78 -4.90
C LEU A 193 -7.92 1.65 -3.86
N ARG A 194 -7.10 0.62 -4.05
CA ARG A 194 -7.06 -0.58 -3.18
C ARG A 194 -5.72 -0.79 -2.49
N TYR A 195 -4.65 -0.23 -3.06
CA TYR A 195 -3.29 -0.39 -2.54
C TYR A 195 -2.47 0.89 -2.65
N LEU A 196 -1.76 1.20 -1.57
CA LEU A 196 -0.64 2.15 -1.53
C LEU A 196 0.61 1.38 -1.08
N GLY A 197 1.68 1.43 -1.88
CA GLY A 197 2.96 0.79 -1.58
C GLY A 197 3.71 1.41 -0.41
N THR A 198 4.91 0.89 -0.16
CA THR A 198 5.83 1.42 0.85
C THR A 198 6.26 2.83 0.49
N ALA A 199 6.31 3.74 1.47
CA ALA A 199 6.89 5.07 1.34
C ALA A 199 6.26 5.95 0.23
N VAL A 200 4.99 5.72 -0.16
CA VAL A 200 4.36 6.47 -1.26
C VAL A 200 4.40 7.98 -1.05
N PHE A 201 4.17 8.47 0.18
CA PHE A 201 4.24 9.89 0.53
C PHE A 201 5.40 10.20 1.49
N TYR A 202 6.41 9.33 1.58
CA TYR A 202 7.58 9.56 2.43
C TYR A 202 8.21 10.93 2.14
N LYS A 203 8.47 11.73 3.18
CA LYS A 203 9.03 13.10 3.09
C LYS A 203 8.24 14.06 2.19
N CYS A 204 6.93 13.87 2.02
CA CYS A 204 6.03 14.90 1.50
C CYS A 204 5.76 15.96 2.57
N SER A 205 6.79 16.73 2.95
CA SER A 205 6.79 17.58 4.14
C SER A 205 5.74 18.69 4.14
N SER A 206 5.25 19.14 2.98
CA SER A 206 4.19 20.14 2.85
C SER A 206 2.77 19.56 2.78
N LEU A 207 2.60 18.23 2.80
CA LEU A 207 1.28 17.59 2.66
C LEU A 207 0.48 17.83 3.93
N THR A 208 -0.73 18.38 3.79
CA THR A 208 -1.52 18.88 4.93
C THR A 208 -2.63 17.93 5.36
N THR A 209 -3.37 17.37 4.40
CA THR A 209 -4.51 16.48 4.68
C THR A 209 -4.52 15.31 3.71
N VAL A 210 -4.91 14.13 4.20
CA VAL A 210 -5.12 12.95 3.37
C VAL A 210 -6.39 12.19 3.79
N LYS A 211 -7.22 11.89 2.80
CA LYS A 211 -8.39 11.01 2.95
C LYS A 211 -8.16 9.73 2.17
N LEU A 212 -8.05 8.60 2.89
CA LEU A 212 -7.99 7.29 2.26
C LEU A 212 -9.41 6.83 1.87
N PRO A 213 -9.61 6.29 0.66
CA PRO A 213 -10.94 5.89 0.19
C PRO A 213 -11.42 4.59 0.85
N ALA A 214 -12.74 4.40 0.95
CA ALA A 214 -13.37 3.18 1.52
C ALA A 214 -13.05 1.89 0.76
N SER A 215 -12.59 2.00 -0.48
CA SER A 215 -12.09 0.85 -1.24
C SER A 215 -10.69 0.40 -0.82
N MET A 216 -10.02 1.12 0.09
CA MET A 216 -8.66 0.80 0.51
C MET A 216 -8.62 -0.55 1.24
N ARG A 217 -7.59 -1.34 0.92
CA ARG A 217 -7.43 -2.70 1.48
C ARG A 217 -6.08 -2.88 2.15
N SER A 218 -5.04 -2.24 1.62
CA SER A 218 -3.69 -2.36 2.16
C SER A 218 -2.90 -1.08 1.90
N ILE A 219 -2.04 -0.77 2.86
CA ILE A 219 -1.09 0.34 2.87
C ILE A 219 0.29 -0.22 3.20
N GLY A 220 1.35 0.36 2.64
CA GLY A 220 2.73 -0.04 2.86
C GLY A 220 3.38 0.66 4.06
N LEU A 221 4.60 0.20 4.38
CA LEU A 221 5.43 0.78 5.45
C LEU A 221 5.76 2.24 5.16
N ASN A 222 6.04 3.04 6.19
CA ASN A 222 6.51 4.43 6.04
C ASN A 222 5.59 5.32 5.17
N LEU A 223 4.30 5.00 5.04
CA LEU A 223 3.43 5.61 4.02
C LEU A 223 3.45 7.15 4.06
N PHE A 224 3.39 7.74 5.26
CA PHE A 224 3.44 9.18 5.49
C PHE A 224 4.65 9.60 6.34
N ASP A 225 5.67 8.75 6.47
CA ASP A 225 6.83 9.09 7.31
C ASP A 225 7.44 10.43 6.87
N SER A 226 7.70 11.30 7.85
CA SER A 226 8.25 12.65 7.70
C SER A 226 7.34 13.62 6.91
N CYS A 227 6.02 13.38 6.87
CA CYS A 227 5.03 14.37 6.42
C CYS A 227 4.77 15.41 7.52
N LYS A 228 5.74 16.28 7.77
CA LYS A 228 5.75 17.20 8.92
C LYS A 228 4.53 18.14 9.01
N SER A 229 3.97 18.57 7.88
CA SER A 229 2.79 19.46 7.85
C SER A 229 1.45 18.73 7.86
N LEU A 230 1.43 17.39 7.95
CA LEU A 230 0.22 16.61 7.89
C LEU A 230 -0.55 16.78 9.19
N THR A 231 -1.69 17.48 9.15
CA THR A 231 -2.48 17.81 10.35
C THR A 231 -3.60 16.81 10.61
N GLN A 232 -4.18 16.27 9.54
CA GLN A 232 -5.33 15.37 9.62
C GLN A 232 -5.23 14.22 8.63
N VAL A 233 -5.53 13.01 9.13
CA VAL A 233 -5.70 11.82 8.31
C VAL A 233 -6.99 11.12 8.66
N SER A 234 -7.76 10.76 7.63
CA SER A 234 -8.97 9.95 7.80
C SER A 234 -8.84 8.65 7.01
N PHE A 235 -8.91 7.54 7.75
CA PHE A 235 -9.06 6.21 7.21
C PHE A 235 -10.55 5.94 7.00
N ALA A 236 -10.89 5.34 5.87
CA ALA A 236 -12.17 4.69 5.71
C ALA A 236 -12.07 3.23 6.14
N ASP A 237 -13.21 2.60 6.36
CA ASP A 237 -13.27 1.22 6.85
C ASP A 237 -12.75 0.22 5.81
N GLY A 238 -12.03 -0.80 6.28
CA GLY A 238 -11.46 -1.85 5.44
C GLY A 238 -9.94 -1.98 5.50
N ILE A 239 -9.26 -1.12 6.26
CA ILE A 239 -7.83 -1.26 6.57
C ILE A 239 -7.72 -2.04 7.88
N ARG A 240 -7.04 -3.19 7.83
CA ARG A 240 -6.88 -4.12 8.97
C ARG A 240 -5.61 -3.90 9.78
N SER A 241 -4.59 -3.28 9.19
CA SER A 241 -3.30 -3.10 9.84
C SER A 241 -2.75 -1.72 9.54
N LEU A 242 -2.15 -1.09 10.55
CA LEU A 242 -1.37 0.12 10.43
C LEU A 242 0.12 -0.28 10.42
N PRO A 243 0.79 -0.30 9.27
CA PRO A 243 2.15 -0.81 9.17
C PRO A 243 3.18 0.00 9.96
N THR A 244 4.37 -0.58 10.11
CA THR A 244 5.53 0.08 10.73
C THR A 244 5.75 1.47 10.15
N SER A 245 5.94 2.43 11.06
CA SER A 245 6.32 3.82 10.76
C SER A 245 5.32 4.58 9.87
N THR A 246 4.03 4.19 9.83
CA THR A 246 3.05 4.83 8.95
C THR A 246 2.98 6.36 9.08
N PHE A 247 3.01 6.90 10.31
CA PHE A 247 3.02 8.33 10.62
C PHE A 247 4.28 8.78 11.36
N ASN A 248 5.37 8.03 11.22
CA ASN A 248 6.66 8.37 11.82
C ASN A 248 7.08 9.82 11.49
N HIS A 249 7.50 10.61 12.47
CA HIS A 249 7.86 12.03 12.33
C HIS A 249 6.79 12.94 11.68
N CYS A 250 5.51 12.61 11.82
CA CYS A 250 4.40 13.49 11.42
C CYS A 250 4.14 14.53 12.53
N GLN A 251 5.08 15.46 12.71
CA GLN A 251 5.08 16.40 13.84
C GLN A 251 3.84 17.31 13.92
N GLY A 252 3.22 17.64 12.78
CA GLY A 252 2.00 18.46 12.72
C GLY A 252 0.69 17.67 12.90
N LEU A 253 0.74 16.34 13.05
CA LEU A 253 -0.44 15.49 13.08
C LEU A 253 -1.21 15.70 14.37
N ARG A 254 -2.44 16.22 14.25
CA ARG A 254 -3.32 16.52 15.40
C ARG A 254 -4.46 15.54 15.53
N THR A 255 -4.95 15.00 14.41
CA THR A 255 -6.13 14.14 14.40
C THR A 255 -5.97 13.00 13.42
N VAL A 256 -6.21 11.78 13.90
CA VAL A 256 -6.21 10.57 13.10
C VAL A 256 -7.50 9.80 13.36
N LYS A 257 -8.35 9.69 12.33
CA LYS A 257 -9.51 8.79 12.37
C LYS A 257 -9.10 7.43 11.84
N LEU A 258 -8.90 6.45 12.72
CA LEU A 258 -8.55 5.07 12.37
C LEU A 258 -9.75 4.31 11.78
N SER A 259 -9.45 3.26 11.01
CA SER A 259 -10.45 2.34 10.43
C SER A 259 -11.12 1.52 11.53
N SER A 260 -12.45 1.40 11.52
CA SER A 260 -13.18 0.58 12.51
C SER A 260 -12.86 -0.92 12.44
N THR A 261 -12.22 -1.37 11.35
CA THR A 261 -11.80 -2.78 11.16
C THR A 261 -10.32 -3.01 11.46
N LEU A 262 -9.64 -2.04 12.07
CA LEU A 262 -8.20 -2.10 12.36
C LEU A 262 -7.95 -3.13 13.47
N THR A 263 -7.11 -4.13 13.22
CA THR A 263 -6.76 -5.18 14.18
C THR A 263 -5.35 -5.02 14.73
N TYR A 264 -4.46 -4.36 14.00
CA TYR A 264 -3.04 -4.23 14.37
C TYR A 264 -2.47 -2.82 14.19
N ILE A 265 -1.65 -2.38 15.14
CA ILE A 265 -0.84 -1.15 15.07
C ILE A 265 0.65 -1.49 15.16
N GLY A 266 1.41 -1.12 14.13
CA GLY A 266 2.81 -1.48 13.98
C GLY A 266 3.81 -0.62 14.75
N LYS A 267 5.06 -1.08 14.75
CA LYS A 267 6.21 -0.39 15.35
C LYS A 267 6.35 1.04 14.81
N LYS A 268 6.60 2.01 15.69
CA LYS A 268 6.79 3.44 15.38
C LYS A 268 5.67 4.07 14.55
N ALA A 269 4.47 3.48 14.54
CA ALA A 269 3.35 3.97 13.75
C ALA A 269 3.05 5.46 13.98
N PHE A 270 3.26 5.97 15.19
CA PHE A 270 3.06 7.37 15.61
C PHE A 270 4.29 7.98 16.29
N TYR A 271 5.48 7.44 16.06
CA TYR A 271 6.71 8.00 16.63
C TYR A 271 6.88 9.47 16.19
N GLU A 272 7.25 10.36 17.13
CA GLU A 272 7.46 11.80 16.88
C GLU A 272 6.21 12.53 16.34
N CYS A 273 5.00 12.04 16.64
CA CYS A 273 3.73 12.76 16.40
C CYS A 273 3.41 13.75 17.53
N VAL A 274 4.30 14.72 17.76
CA VAL A 274 4.27 15.61 18.94
C VAL A 274 3.02 16.50 19.09
N SER A 275 2.25 16.69 18.01
CA SER A 275 0.99 17.47 18.04
C SER A 275 -0.26 16.62 18.28
N LEU A 276 -0.13 15.29 18.38
CA LEU A 276 -1.25 14.38 18.51
C LEU A 276 -1.63 14.22 19.99
N THR A 277 -2.60 14.98 20.48
CA THR A 277 -2.98 14.96 21.90
C THR A 277 -3.98 13.88 22.29
N GLN A 278 -4.71 13.33 21.32
CA GLN A 278 -5.66 12.26 21.57
C GLN A 278 -5.80 11.35 20.36
N ILE A 279 -5.89 10.05 20.61
CA ILE A 279 -6.19 9.06 19.58
C ILE A 279 -7.21 8.04 20.08
N THR A 280 -8.26 7.83 19.29
CA THR A 280 -9.22 6.76 19.52
C THR A 280 -8.74 5.49 18.82
N ILE A 281 -8.43 4.48 19.61
CA ILE A 281 -8.09 3.14 19.17
C ILE A 281 -9.40 2.37 18.96
N PRO A 282 -9.67 1.82 17.77
CA PRO A 282 -10.86 1.00 17.53
C PRO A 282 -10.90 -0.25 18.43
N ASP A 283 -12.09 -0.65 18.87
CA ASP A 283 -12.29 -1.83 19.73
C ASP A 283 -11.87 -3.15 19.07
N SER A 284 -11.80 -3.16 17.74
CA SER A 284 -11.32 -4.27 16.92
C SER A 284 -9.82 -4.50 17.01
N VAL A 285 -9.05 -3.55 17.57
CA VAL A 285 -7.60 -3.68 17.73
C VAL A 285 -7.32 -4.75 18.79
N THR A 286 -6.64 -5.81 18.38
CA THR A 286 -6.25 -6.94 19.24
C THR A 286 -4.77 -6.96 19.54
N SER A 287 -3.95 -6.22 18.80
CA SER A 287 -2.50 -6.18 19.00
C SER A 287 -1.92 -4.83 18.64
N ILE A 288 -1.07 -4.30 19.51
CA ILE A 288 -0.30 -3.08 19.31
C ILE A 288 1.16 -3.40 19.57
N HIS A 289 2.04 -2.98 18.66
CA HIS A 289 3.47 -3.13 18.86
C HIS A 289 3.92 -2.23 20.04
N PRO A 290 4.73 -2.71 20.99
CA PRO A 290 5.07 -1.93 22.21
C PRO A 290 5.70 -0.56 21.93
N GLN A 291 6.47 -0.47 20.84
CA GLN A 291 7.12 0.76 20.35
C GLN A 291 6.27 1.56 19.35
N PHE A 292 4.93 1.52 19.40
CA PHE A 292 4.10 2.19 18.39
C PHE A 292 4.16 3.72 18.46
N PHE A 293 4.32 4.30 19.65
CA PHE A 293 4.38 5.75 19.88
C PHE A 293 5.80 6.23 20.24
N SER A 294 6.59 5.37 20.88
CA SER A 294 7.95 5.67 21.30
C SER A 294 8.95 4.78 20.57
N GLY A 295 10.13 5.33 20.26
CA GLY A 295 11.14 4.61 19.48
C GLY A 295 11.80 3.46 20.25
N SER A 296 11.73 3.52 21.58
CA SER A 296 12.42 2.64 22.51
C SER A 296 11.72 2.45 23.87
N ASP A 297 10.81 3.33 24.29
CA ASP A 297 10.29 3.38 25.67
C ASP A 297 8.81 2.96 25.80
N THR A 298 8.53 1.77 26.29
CA THR A 298 7.15 1.31 26.47
C THR A 298 6.38 2.07 27.56
N ASN A 299 7.07 2.77 28.46
CA ASN A 299 6.49 3.62 29.51
C ASN A 299 6.25 5.07 29.04
N PHE A 300 6.43 5.34 27.74
CA PHE A 300 6.29 6.68 27.19
C PHE A 300 4.97 7.35 27.59
N THR A 301 5.13 8.47 28.28
CA THR A 301 4.14 9.50 28.52
C THR A 301 4.78 10.80 28.04
N ASP A 302 4.20 11.45 27.04
CA ASP A 302 4.57 12.84 26.72
C ASP A 302 3.80 13.84 27.62
N GLY A 303 2.98 13.34 28.55
CA GLY A 303 2.09 14.11 29.40
C GLY A 303 0.95 14.81 28.64
N LYS A 304 0.78 14.53 27.34
CA LYS A 304 -0.12 15.28 26.44
C LYS A 304 -1.04 14.38 25.63
N THR A 305 -0.55 13.21 25.23
CA THR A 305 -1.28 12.22 24.43
C THR A 305 -2.11 11.33 25.33
N THR A 306 -3.40 11.24 25.02
CA THR A 306 -4.32 10.28 25.63
C THR A 306 -4.82 9.26 24.60
N PHE A 307 -4.96 8.00 25.03
CA PHE A 307 -5.48 6.92 24.20
C PHE A 307 -6.88 6.56 24.68
N LEU A 308 -7.87 6.64 23.80
CA LEU A 308 -9.23 6.18 24.07
C LEU A 308 -9.40 4.78 23.48
N TRP A 309 -9.72 3.78 24.31
CA TRP A 309 -9.95 2.41 23.83
C TRP A 309 -11.02 1.75 24.71
N ARG A 310 -12.07 1.18 24.09
CA ARG A 310 -13.20 0.53 24.78
C ARG A 310 -13.84 1.38 25.89
N GLY A 311 -14.00 2.68 25.61
CA GLY A 311 -14.59 3.64 26.56
C GLY A 311 -13.67 4.07 27.70
N GLN A 312 -12.44 3.58 27.78
CA GLN A 312 -11.45 3.94 28.80
C GLN A 312 -10.39 4.89 28.25
N THR A 313 -9.84 5.75 29.12
CA THR A 313 -8.75 6.68 28.78
C THR A 313 -7.45 6.19 29.40
N TYR A 314 -6.41 6.07 28.58
CA TYR A 314 -5.06 5.70 29.00
C TYR A 314 -4.11 6.87 28.76
N THR A 315 -3.27 7.19 29.74
CA THR A 315 -2.32 8.32 29.68
C THR A 315 -0.90 7.88 29.34
N SER A 316 -0.65 6.57 29.21
CA SER A 316 0.64 6.00 28.86
C SER A 316 0.51 4.84 27.88
N CYS A 317 1.57 4.61 27.09
CA CYS A 317 1.65 3.43 26.22
C CYS A 317 1.59 2.13 27.03
N ALA A 318 2.28 2.09 28.18
CA ALA A 318 2.31 0.92 29.06
C ALA A 318 0.92 0.55 29.58
N ALA A 319 0.14 1.51 30.06
CA ALA A 319 -1.20 1.26 30.60
C ALA A 319 -2.15 0.74 29.51
N LEU A 320 -2.09 1.30 28.30
CA LEU A 320 -2.86 0.80 27.16
C LEU A 320 -2.46 -0.63 26.80
N LEU A 321 -1.15 -0.92 26.73
CA LEU A 321 -0.64 -2.24 26.37
C LEU A 321 -0.97 -3.32 27.41
N GLN A 322 -0.99 -2.96 28.70
CA GLN A 322 -1.39 -3.87 29.79
C GLN A 322 -2.88 -4.24 29.72
N ALA A 323 -3.73 -3.34 29.21
CA ALA A 323 -5.16 -3.59 29.05
C ALA A 323 -5.51 -4.43 27.80
N MET A 324 -4.58 -4.57 26.86
CA MET A 324 -4.79 -5.36 25.64
C MET A 324 -4.90 -6.86 25.96
N PRO A 325 -5.71 -7.62 25.20
CA PRO A 325 -5.77 -9.07 25.36
C PRO A 325 -4.40 -9.70 25.11
N LYS A 326 -4.02 -10.66 25.96
CA LYS A 326 -2.77 -11.43 25.86
C LYS A 326 -2.86 -12.55 24.81
#